data_AF-A0A7K3HIE7-F1
#
_entry.id   AF-A0A7K3HIE7-F1
#
_cell.length_a   1.000
_cell.length_b   1.000
_cell.length_c   1.000
_cell.angle_alpha   90.00
_cell.angle_beta   90.00
_cell.angle_gamma   90.00
#
_symmetry.space_group_name_H-M   'P 1'
#
loop_
_entity.id
_entity.type
_entity.pdbx_description
1 polymer ?
#
loop_
_entity_poly.entity_id
_entity_poly.type
_entity_poly.pdbx_seq_one_letter_code
_entity_poly.pdbx_strand_id
1 'polypeptide(L)'
;MPRLLDVSDDVRAEIGDEEADRLLTGENAPGSYDCTSCRTPGDTGQERTSTVLFVGDETAVLAFAHATCVPSQVVPVAEEQLQGAVRSITGGEGREAAA
;
A
#
# COMPACT_ATOMS: atom_id res chain seq x y z
N MET A 1 18.36 -4.43 1.14
CA MET A 1 17.90 -5.82 1.37
C MET A 1 16.58 -5.96 0.63
N PRO A 2 16.33 -7.05 -0.11
CA PRO A 2 15.06 -7.23 -0.83
C PRO A 2 13.90 -7.22 0.16
N ARG A 3 12.80 -6.54 -0.18
CA ARG A 3 11.59 -6.49 0.65
C ARG A 3 10.80 -7.79 0.50
N LEU A 4 10.03 -8.14 1.52
CA LEU A 4 9.13 -9.30 1.49
C LEU A 4 7.76 -8.89 0.91
N LEU A 5 7.78 -8.15 -0.21
CA LEU A 5 6.59 -7.63 -0.85
C LEU A 5 6.06 -8.58 -1.91
N ASP A 6 4.74 -8.72 -1.93
CA ASP A 6 3.97 -9.43 -2.94
C ASP A 6 3.23 -8.42 -3.80
N VAL A 7 3.51 -8.44 -5.10
CA VAL A 7 2.87 -7.59 -6.13
C VAL A 7 2.26 -8.53 -7.18
N SER A 8 0.94 -8.57 -7.23
CA SER A 8 0.19 -9.35 -8.23
C SER A 8 0.34 -8.75 -9.64
N ASP A 9 0.10 -9.60 -10.65
CA ASP A 9 0.15 -9.17 -12.06
C ASP A 9 -0.87 -8.06 -12.35
N ASP A 10 -2.04 -8.09 -11.71
CA ASP A 10 -3.06 -7.04 -11.83
C ASP A 10 -2.53 -5.71 -11.28
N VAL A 11 -1.95 -5.71 -10.07
CA VAL A 11 -1.37 -4.49 -9.50
C VAL A 11 -0.22 -3.97 -10.35
N ARG A 12 0.63 -4.87 -10.87
CA ARG A 12 1.73 -4.54 -11.78
C ARG A 12 1.24 -3.92 -13.08
N ALA A 13 0.15 -4.43 -13.66
CA ALA A 13 -0.42 -3.88 -14.88
C ALA A 13 -0.92 -2.43 -14.67
N GLU A 14 -1.47 -2.12 -13.49
CA GLU A 14 -1.98 -0.79 -13.17
C GLU A 14 -0.88 0.24 -12.85
N ILE A 15 0.18 -0.15 -12.12
CA ILE A 15 1.27 0.77 -11.74
C ILE A 15 2.44 0.80 -12.74
N GLY A 16 2.51 -0.20 -13.63
CA GLY A 16 3.61 -0.40 -14.58
C GLY A 16 4.77 -1.24 -14.01
N ASP A 17 5.47 -1.95 -14.90
CA ASP A 17 6.57 -2.86 -14.55
C ASP A 17 7.71 -2.16 -13.81
N GLU A 18 8.13 -0.98 -14.28
CA GLU A 18 9.23 -0.22 -13.67
C GLU A 18 8.92 0.15 -12.21
N GLU A 19 7.68 0.54 -11.92
CA GLU A 19 7.28 0.93 -10.57
C GLU A 19 7.09 -0.30 -9.67
N ALA A 20 6.55 -1.39 -10.22
CA ALA A 20 6.49 -2.67 -9.52
C ALA A 20 7.89 -3.18 -9.12
N ASP A 21 8.87 -3.08 -10.03
CA ASP A 21 10.26 -3.47 -9.73
C ASP A 21 10.86 -2.59 -8.62
N ARG A 22 10.63 -1.27 -8.64
CA ARG A 22 11.09 -0.37 -7.56
C ARG A 22 10.48 -0.69 -6.19
N LEU A 23 9.22 -1.13 -6.16
CA LEU A 23 8.60 -1.60 -4.92
C LEU A 23 9.29 -2.88 -4.42
N LEU A 24 9.56 -3.82 -5.31
CA LEU A 24 10.20 -5.09 -4.97
C LEU A 24 11.67 -4.92 -4.52
N THR A 25 12.40 -3.96 -5.11
CA THR A 25 13.76 -3.60 -4.67
C THR A 25 13.76 -2.82 -3.35
N GLY A 26 12.61 -2.27 -2.96
CA GLY A 26 12.40 -1.54 -1.72
C GLY A 26 12.71 -0.05 -1.81
N GLU A 27 12.85 0.50 -3.02
CA GLU A 27 13.06 1.93 -3.27
C GLU A 27 11.81 2.75 -2.94
N ASN A 28 10.63 2.26 -3.32
CA ASN A 28 9.34 2.92 -3.06
C ASN A 28 8.48 2.20 -1.99
N ALA A 29 9.02 1.17 -1.34
CA ALA A 29 8.33 0.45 -0.27
C ALA A 29 8.50 1.18 1.08
N PRO A 30 7.41 1.44 1.82
CA PRO A 30 7.52 1.97 3.17
C PRO A 30 8.22 0.96 4.07
N GLY A 31 8.94 1.44 5.09
CA GLY A 31 9.47 0.57 6.16
C GLY A 31 8.32 0.00 6.98
N SER A 32 7.74 0.83 7.85
CA SER A 32 6.52 0.54 8.61
C SER A 32 5.25 0.97 7.86
N TYR A 33 4.16 0.24 8.03
CA TYR A 33 2.84 0.58 7.49
C TYR A 33 1.73 0.17 8.47
N ASP A 34 0.56 0.79 8.37
CA ASP A 34 -0.65 0.29 9.01
C ASP A 34 -1.40 -0.62 8.04
N CYS A 35 -1.63 -1.87 8.43
CA CYS A 35 -2.34 -2.83 7.59
C CYS A 35 -3.74 -2.30 7.25
N THR A 36 -4.05 -2.15 5.95
CA THR A 36 -5.35 -1.62 5.51
C THR A 36 -6.54 -2.49 5.95
N SER A 37 -6.30 -3.78 6.21
CA SER A 37 -7.32 -4.74 6.65
C SER A 37 -7.54 -4.75 8.17
N CYS A 38 -6.48 -5.00 8.97
CA CYS A 38 -6.61 -5.16 10.42
C CYS A 38 -6.16 -3.93 11.24
N ARG A 39 -5.69 -2.87 10.59
CA ARG A 39 -5.22 -1.61 11.20
C ARG A 39 -4.11 -1.78 12.25
N THR A 40 -3.42 -2.93 12.23
CA THR A 40 -2.25 -3.22 13.06
C THR A 40 -0.99 -2.83 12.28
N PRO A 41 0.05 -2.28 12.94
CA PRO A 41 1.31 -1.95 12.28
C PRO A 41 2.04 -3.21 11.78
N GLY A 42 2.71 -3.09 10.64
CA GLY A 42 3.60 -4.09 10.06
C GLY A 42 4.85 -3.47 9.41
N ASP A 43 5.80 -4.31 9.00
CA ASP A 43 7.08 -3.86 8.41
C ASP A 43 7.51 -4.69 7.17
N THR A 44 7.63 -4.04 6.01
CA THR A 44 7.92 -4.71 4.72
C THR A 44 9.31 -5.37 4.65
N GLY A 45 10.21 -5.03 5.57
CA GLY A 45 11.52 -5.65 5.73
C GLY A 45 11.54 -6.83 6.68
N GLN A 46 10.51 -6.99 7.52
CA GLN A 46 10.47 -8.02 8.58
C GLN A 46 9.42 -9.10 8.33
N GLU A 47 8.33 -8.78 7.63
CA GLU A 47 7.23 -9.71 7.37
C GLU A 47 6.75 -9.67 5.92
N ARG A 48 6.01 -10.71 5.50
CA ARG A 48 5.42 -10.73 4.15
C ARG A 48 4.27 -9.74 4.07
N THR A 49 4.37 -8.83 3.12
CA THR A 49 3.43 -7.75 2.90
C THR A 49 2.84 -7.86 1.50
N SER A 50 1.52 -7.74 1.39
CA SER A 50 0.80 -7.67 0.11
C SER A 50 0.47 -6.21 -0.24
N THR A 51 0.61 -5.87 -1.52
CA THR A 51 0.18 -4.58 -2.07
C THR A 51 -1.30 -4.60 -2.42
N VAL A 52 -2.04 -3.58 -2.01
CA VAL A 52 -3.45 -3.40 -2.36
C VAL A 52 -3.57 -2.07 -3.08
N LEU A 53 -3.95 -2.11 -4.35
CA LEU A 53 -4.15 -0.90 -5.14
C LEU A 53 -5.63 -0.56 -5.19
N PHE A 54 -6.01 0.58 -4.62
CA PHE A 54 -7.37 1.10 -4.72
C PHE A 54 -7.46 2.01 -5.93
N VAL A 55 -8.30 1.65 -6.91
CA VAL A 55 -8.43 2.39 -8.18
C VAL A 55 -9.84 2.98 -8.28
N GLY A 56 -9.91 4.28 -8.51
CA GLY A 56 -11.14 5.00 -8.89
C GLY A 56 -11.02 5.56 -10.30
N ASP A 57 -11.97 6.39 -10.69
CA ASP A 57 -12.03 6.93 -12.04
C ASP A 57 -10.82 7.83 -12.38
N GLU A 58 -10.40 8.72 -11.48
CA GLU A 58 -9.25 9.62 -11.73
C GLU A 58 -8.04 9.33 -10.84
N THR A 59 -8.19 8.54 -9.78
CA THR A 59 -7.16 8.38 -8.75
C THR A 59 -6.90 6.92 -8.40
N ALA A 60 -5.62 6.59 -8.17
CA ALA A 60 -5.19 5.31 -7.64
C ALA A 60 -4.34 5.52 -6.38
N VAL A 61 -4.57 4.69 -5.37
CA VAL A 61 -3.89 4.76 -4.07
C VAL A 61 -3.31 3.40 -3.73
N LEU A 62 -2.00 3.34 -3.58
CA LEU A 62 -1.30 2.13 -3.15
C LEU A 62 -1.30 2.04 -1.62
N ALA A 63 -1.74 0.90 -1.11
CA ALA A 63 -1.73 0.58 0.31
C ALA A 63 -1.08 -0.79 0.56
N PHE A 64 -0.84 -1.09 1.83
CA PHE A 64 -0.12 -2.29 2.26
C PHE A 64 -0.92 -3.07 3.31
N ALA A 65 -0.77 -4.38 3.29
CA ALA A 65 -1.40 -5.29 4.25
C ALA A 65 -0.49 -6.47 4.56
N HIS A 66 -0.67 -7.12 5.70
CA HIS A 66 -0.05 -8.43 5.92
C HIS A 66 -0.53 -9.41 4.85
N ALA A 67 0.38 -10.23 4.32
CA ALA A 67 0.02 -11.24 3.33
C ALA A 67 -0.99 -12.28 3.84
N THR A 68 -1.15 -12.40 5.17
CA THR A 68 -2.15 -13.25 5.82
C THR A 68 -3.52 -12.58 5.98
N CYS A 69 -3.60 -11.25 5.89
CA CYS A 69 -4.85 -10.51 6.02
C CYS A 69 -5.60 -10.44 4.69
N VAL A 70 -4.90 -10.06 3.62
CA VAL A 70 -5.46 -9.97 2.26
C VAL A 70 -4.34 -10.28 1.24
N PRO A 71 -4.67 -10.90 0.09
CA PRO A 71 -3.71 -11.09 -0.99
C PRO A 71 -3.40 -9.76 -1.70
N SER A 72 -2.34 -9.74 -2.51
CA SER A 72 -2.13 -8.62 -3.43
C SER A 72 -3.26 -8.57 -4.46
N GLN A 73 -3.87 -7.38 -4.64
CA GLN A 73 -5.04 -7.22 -5.50
C GLN A 73 -5.30 -5.75 -5.87
N VAL A 74 -6.04 -5.57 -6.96
CA VAL A 74 -6.64 -4.29 -7.35
C VAL A 74 -8.08 -4.25 -6.85
N VAL A 75 -8.46 -3.17 -6.17
CA VAL A 75 -9.80 -2.96 -5.62
C VAL A 75 -10.42 -1.73 -6.28
N PRO A 76 -11.41 -1.90 -7.17
CA PRO A 76 -12.13 -0.77 -7.73
C PRO A 76 -13.00 -0.14 -6.66
N VAL A 77 -12.95 1.18 -6.54
CA VAL A 77 -13.64 1.97 -5.52
C VAL A 77 -14.25 3.21 -6.16
N ALA A 78 -15.47 3.55 -5.79
CA ALA A 78 -16.09 4.79 -6.23
C ALA A 78 -15.24 5.98 -5.75
N GLU A 79 -15.05 6.97 -6.60
CA GLU A 79 -14.15 8.10 -6.31
C GLU A 79 -14.51 8.84 -5.01
N GLU A 80 -15.79 8.96 -4.71
CA GLU A 80 -16.30 9.53 -3.46
C GLU A 80 -15.80 8.79 -2.20
N GLN A 81 -15.54 7.48 -2.28
CA GLN A 81 -15.00 6.67 -1.19
C GLN A 81 -13.48 6.80 -1.07
N LEU A 82 -12.77 6.96 -2.21
CA LEU A 82 -11.33 7.21 -2.21
C LEU A 82 -10.97 8.53 -1.57
N GLN A 83 -11.66 9.62 -1.92
CA GLN A 83 -11.37 10.94 -1.34
C GLN A 83 -11.58 10.95 0.19
N GLY A 84 -12.57 10.19 0.68
CA GLY A 84 -12.80 9.98 2.11
C GLY A 84 -11.73 9.13 2.79
N ALA A 85 -11.26 8.08 2.11
CA ALA A 85 -10.17 7.23 2.58
C ALA A 85 -8.86 8.01 2.64
N VAL A 86 -8.42 8.64 1.53
CA VAL A 86 -7.18 9.43 1.41
C VAL A 86 -7.05 10.46 2.53
N ARG A 87 -8.12 11.21 2.83
CA ARG A 87 -8.16 12.19 3.92
C ARG A 87 -7.96 11.58 5.31
N SER A 88 -8.40 10.33 5.49
CA SER A 88 -8.28 9.60 6.75
C SER A 88 -6.93 8.89 6.91
N ILE A 89 -6.25 8.53 5.81
CA ILE A 89 -4.89 7.96 5.82
C ILE A 89 -3.83 9.06 5.97
N THR A 90 -3.95 10.17 5.23
CA THR A 90 -3.06 11.35 5.36
C THR A 90 -3.24 12.09 6.70
N GLY A 91 -4.38 11.92 7.38
CA GLY A 91 -4.61 12.45 8.73
C GLY A 91 -3.85 11.74 9.86
N GLY A 92 -3.14 10.64 9.55
CA GLY A 92 -2.29 9.90 10.50
C GLY A 92 -0.83 10.39 10.55
N GLU A 93 -0.40 11.24 9.62
CA GLU A 93 0.94 11.84 9.58
C GLU A 93 0.97 13.11 10.43
N GLY A 94 0.74 12.96 11.74
CA GLY A 94 0.55 14.08 12.67
C GLY A 94 1.17 13.85 14.04
N ARG A 95 2.16 12.98 14.18
CA ARG A 95 2.87 12.81 15.44
C ARG A 95 4.34 12.45 15.22
N GLU A 96 5.14 13.45 14.88
CA GLU A 96 6.52 13.64 15.40
C GLU A 96 7.15 14.93 14.84
N ALA A 97 7.00 16.01 15.61
CA ALA A 97 7.98 17.09 15.73
C ALA A 97 7.68 17.85 17.03
N ALA A 98 7.86 17.16 18.15
CA ALA A 98 8.04 17.78 19.46
C ALA A 98 9.52 17.62 19.82
N ALA A 99 10.30 18.67 19.56
CA ALA A 99 11.52 19.05 20.28
C ALA A 99 11.89 20.49 19.92
#